data_AF-B3RSR9-F1
#
_entry.id   AF-B3RSR9-F1
#
_cell.length_a   1.000
_cell.length_b   1.000
_cell.length_c   1.000
_cell.angle_alpha   90.00
_cell.angle_beta   90.00
_cell.angle_gamma   90.00
#
_symmetry.space_group_name_H-M   'P 1'
#
loop_
_entity.id
_entity.type
_entity.pdbx_description
1 polymer ?
#
loop_
_entity_poly.entity_id
_entity_poly.type
_entity_poly.pdbx_seq_one_letter_code
_entity_poly.pdbx_strand_id
1 'polypeptide(L)'
;RVFKLAKSWPAMRKLLSALGKSSSAIMYIGLMVLIYIYIFAVLGVKLFEPGYKKTFGKNQPRFNFDGFFNSCLVIFRIICGEWSGPVNDAIKATGSYVSIVFFLSAYIIGNLLVLNLFLAMLLSSLENASIEEDSINN
;
A
#
# COMPACT_ATOMS: atom_id res chain seq x y z
N ARG A 1 -16.56 18.05 -11.54
CA ARG A 1 -17.08 17.97 -12.94
C ARG A 1 -17.13 16.51 -13.44
N VAL A 2 -16.10 15.69 -13.20
CA VAL A 2 -16.08 14.24 -13.51
C VAL A 2 -17.20 13.44 -12.82
N PHE A 3 -17.54 13.74 -11.56
CA PHE A 3 -18.66 13.09 -10.86
C PHE A 3 -20.05 13.30 -11.51
N LYS A 4 -20.26 14.36 -12.32
CA LYS A 4 -21.52 14.53 -13.06
C LYS A 4 -21.65 13.49 -14.20
N LEU A 5 -20.54 13.03 -14.78
CA LEU A 5 -20.53 11.98 -15.80
C LEU A 5 -20.72 10.57 -15.20
N ALA A 6 -20.23 10.33 -13.98
CA ALA A 6 -20.52 9.10 -13.24
C ALA A 6 -22.03 8.92 -13.01
N LYS A 7 -22.78 10.02 -12.89
CA LYS A 7 -24.25 10.05 -12.73
C LYS A 7 -25.02 9.83 -14.03
N SER A 8 -24.39 9.66 -15.19
CA SER A 8 -25.09 9.40 -16.47
C SER A 8 -24.94 7.96 -16.97
N TRP A 9 -23.91 7.23 -16.54
CA TRP A 9 -23.71 5.82 -16.95
C TRP A 9 -24.19 4.82 -15.89
N PRO A 10 -25.16 3.93 -16.19
CA PRO A 10 -25.66 2.94 -15.24
C PRO A 10 -24.57 1.94 -14.81
N ALA A 11 -23.59 1.63 -15.67
CA ALA A 11 -22.44 0.80 -15.33
C ALA A 11 -21.53 1.44 -14.25
N MET A 12 -21.23 2.74 -14.38
CA MET A 12 -20.40 3.48 -13.41
C MET A 12 -21.12 3.62 -12.05
N ARG A 13 -22.45 3.78 -12.06
CA ARG A 13 -23.26 3.82 -10.83
C ARG A 13 -23.29 2.47 -10.11
N LYS A 14 -23.41 1.36 -10.83
CA LYS A 14 -23.30 0.01 -10.25
C LYS A 14 -21.93 -0.18 -9.60
N LEU A 15 -20.84 0.19 -10.28
CA LEU A 15 -19.48 0.16 -9.72
C LEU A 15 -19.33 1.02 -8.46
N LEU A 16 -19.77 2.29 -8.49
CA LEU A 16 -19.72 3.17 -7.30
C LEU A 16 -20.57 2.65 -6.14
N SER A 17 -21.74 2.07 -6.43
CA SER A 17 -22.62 1.51 -5.40
C SER A 17 -22.07 0.21 -4.81
N ALA A 18 -21.38 -0.62 -5.60
CA ALA A 18 -20.69 -1.82 -5.14
C ALA A 18 -19.50 -1.45 -4.24
N LEU A 19 -18.70 -0.46 -4.65
CA LEU A 19 -17.63 0.11 -3.82
C LEU A 19 -18.14 0.67 -2.48
N GLY A 20 -19.32 1.28 -2.48
CA GLY A 20 -19.98 1.80 -1.27
C GLY A 20 -20.55 0.71 -0.37
N LYS A 21 -21.14 -0.36 -0.92
CA LYS A 21 -21.73 -1.47 -0.16
C LYS A 21 -20.67 -2.34 0.54
N SER A 22 -19.48 -2.47 -0.03
CA SER A 22 -18.39 -3.26 0.56
C SER A 22 -17.52 -2.46 1.55
N SER A 23 -17.81 -1.17 1.80
CA SER A 23 -16.88 -0.27 2.47
C SER A 23 -16.66 -0.60 3.95
N SER A 24 -17.64 -1.15 4.66
CA SER A 24 -17.56 -1.26 6.12
C SER A 24 -16.59 -2.35 6.59
N ALA A 25 -16.60 -3.54 5.98
CA ALA A 25 -15.69 -4.63 6.38
C ALA A 25 -14.27 -4.43 5.82
N ILE A 26 -14.17 -3.91 4.60
CA ILE A 26 -12.89 -3.68 3.90
C ILE A 26 -12.11 -2.51 4.51
N MET A 27 -12.79 -1.54 5.13
CA MET A 27 -12.14 -0.38 5.75
C MET A 27 -11.18 -0.77 6.87
N TYR A 28 -11.52 -1.76 7.71
CA TYR A 28 -10.63 -2.19 8.80
C TYR A 28 -9.31 -2.76 8.27
N ILE A 29 -9.36 -3.56 7.19
CA ILE A 29 -8.16 -4.15 6.58
C ILE A 29 -7.37 -3.08 5.81
N GLY A 30 -8.04 -2.16 5.11
CA GLY A 30 -7.37 -1.01 4.48
C GLY A 30 -6.65 -0.11 5.50
N LEU A 31 -7.26 0.09 6.66
CA LEU A 31 -6.66 0.87 7.75
C LEU A 31 -5.43 0.15 8.33
N MET A 32 -5.45 -1.18 8.40
CA MET A 32 -4.26 -1.99 8.77
C MET A 32 -3.09 -1.78 7.80
N VAL A 33 -3.34 -1.74 6.49
CA VAL A 33 -2.29 -1.43 5.50
C VAL A 33 -1.73 -0.02 5.71
N LEU A 34 -2.59 0.95 6.04
CA LEU A 34 -2.19 2.33 6.33
C LEU A 34 -1.30 2.42 7.59
N ILE A 35 -1.67 1.73 8.66
CA ILE A 35 -0.86 1.64 9.89
C ILE A 35 0.48 0.96 9.60
N TYR A 36 0.47 -0.11 8.82
CA TYR A 36 1.69 -0.79 8.39
C TYR A 36 2.65 0.15 7.64
N ILE A 37 2.15 0.92 6.67
CA ILE A 37 2.94 1.92 5.94
C ILE A 37 3.49 2.97 6.90
N TYR A 38 2.69 3.44 7.87
CA TYR A 38 3.13 4.40 8.88
C TYR A 38 4.31 3.87 9.71
N ILE A 39 4.22 2.64 10.22
CA ILE A 39 5.26 2.02 11.06
C ILE A 39 6.57 1.91 10.27
N PHE A 40 6.52 1.32 9.07
CA PHE A 40 7.72 1.14 8.25
C PHE A 40 8.28 2.48 7.75
N ALA A 41 7.45 3.48 7.48
CA ALA A 41 7.92 4.79 7.09
C ALA A 41 8.69 5.47 8.22
N VAL A 42 8.16 5.46 9.46
CA VAL A 42 8.85 6.03 10.63
C VAL A 42 10.16 5.29 10.89
N LEU A 43 10.15 3.96 10.84
CA LEU A 43 11.38 3.17 10.98
C LEU A 43 12.40 3.50 9.90
N GLY A 44 11.96 3.63 8.65
CA GLY A 44 12.81 4.00 7.51
C GLY A 44 13.47 5.36 7.67
N VAL A 45 12.72 6.37 8.12
CA VAL A 45 13.28 7.69 8.46
C VAL A 45 14.39 7.54 9.50
N LYS A 46 14.11 6.85 10.62
CA LYS A 46 15.09 6.70 11.71
C LYS A 46 16.36 5.95 11.28
N LEU A 47 16.24 4.96 10.40
CA LEU A 47 17.36 4.14 9.97
C LEU A 47 18.18 4.77 8.84
N PHE A 48 17.53 5.42 7.89
CA PHE A 48 18.16 5.80 6.61
C PHE A 48 18.32 7.31 6.41
N GLU A 49 17.51 8.16 7.05
CA GLU A 49 17.56 9.63 6.87
C GLU A 49 18.98 10.21 7.05
N PRO A 50 19.74 9.87 8.12
CA PRO A 50 21.08 10.43 8.32
C PRO A 50 22.06 10.00 7.22
N GLY A 51 21.96 8.75 6.77
CA GLY A 51 22.79 8.21 5.70
C GLY A 51 22.49 8.87 4.35
N TYR A 52 21.21 9.08 4.03
CA TYR A 52 20.80 9.74 2.79
C TYR A 52 21.29 11.19 2.71
N LYS A 53 21.19 11.94 3.82
CA LYS A 53 21.70 13.32 3.90
C LYS A 53 23.21 13.39 3.71
N LYS A 54 23.95 12.44 4.30
CA LYS A 54 25.41 12.40 4.20
C LYS A 54 25.89 11.99 2.80
N THR A 55 25.29 10.97 2.20
CA THR A 55 25.78 10.38 0.95
C THR A 55 25.31 11.13 -0.28
N PHE A 56 24.06 11.58 -0.31
CA PHE A 56 23.48 12.23 -1.49
C PHE A 56 23.37 13.76 -1.37
N GLY A 57 23.40 14.31 -0.15
CA GLY A 57 23.35 15.76 0.08
C GLY A 57 22.13 16.40 -0.59
N LYS A 58 22.37 17.27 -1.59
CA LYS A 58 21.32 17.95 -2.38
C LYS A 58 20.81 17.13 -3.57
N ASN A 59 21.54 16.11 -4.00
CA ASN A 59 21.22 15.29 -5.17
C ASN A 59 20.53 13.98 -4.76
N GLN A 60 19.56 14.08 -3.84
CA GLN A 60 18.86 12.90 -3.36
C GLN A 60 18.00 12.27 -4.45
N PRO A 61 17.89 10.93 -4.48
CA PRO A 61 16.91 10.25 -5.32
C PRO A 61 15.50 10.76 -5.03
N ARG A 62 14.63 10.75 -6.04
CA ARG A 62 13.23 11.17 -5.90
C ARG A 62 12.47 10.37 -4.83
N PHE A 63 12.83 9.11 -4.66
CA PHE A 63 12.31 8.23 -3.63
C PHE A 63 13.39 8.02 -2.58
N ASN A 64 13.24 8.66 -1.43
CA ASN A 64 14.24 8.68 -0.36
C ASN A 64 13.56 8.61 1.01
N PHE A 65 14.37 8.48 2.06
CA PHE A 65 13.90 8.50 3.45
C PHE A 65 14.12 9.87 4.14
N ASP A 66 14.30 10.94 3.36
CA ASP A 66 14.41 12.30 3.89
C ASP A 66 13.02 12.87 4.16
N GLY A 67 12.48 12.47 5.31
CA GLY A 67 11.17 12.87 5.79
C GLY A 67 10.11 11.77 5.69
N PHE A 68 9.06 11.95 6.48
CA PHE A 68 8.00 10.97 6.67
C PHE A 68 7.23 10.66 5.37
N PHE A 69 6.76 11.70 4.66
CA PHE A 69 5.93 11.50 3.46
C PHE A 69 6.70 10.82 2.31
N ASN A 70 7.97 11.18 2.11
CA ASN A 70 8.83 10.53 1.13
C ASN A 70 9.05 9.05 1.49
N SER A 71 9.27 8.78 2.77
CA SER A 71 9.38 7.41 3.28
C SER A 71 8.10 6.60 3.07
N CYS A 72 6.92 7.19 3.30
CA CYS A 72 5.64 6.53 3.00
C CYS A 72 5.54 6.13 1.52
N LEU A 73 5.96 7.01 0.59
CA LEU A 73 5.97 6.70 -0.84
C LEU A 73 6.97 5.59 -1.19
N VAL A 74 8.12 5.54 -0.52
CA VAL A 74 9.08 4.44 -0.68
C VAL A 74 8.46 3.12 -0.21
N ILE A 75 7.86 3.07 0.97
CA ILE A 75 7.21 1.84 1.48
C ILE A 75 6.06 1.42 0.57
N PHE A 76 5.21 2.35 0.13
CA PHE A 76 4.17 2.08 -0.84
C PHE A 76 4.74 1.46 -2.13
N ARG A 77 5.83 2.02 -2.66
CA ARG A 77 6.51 1.50 -3.85
C ARG A 77 7.05 0.07 -3.66
N ILE A 78 7.58 -0.25 -2.47
CA ILE A 78 8.04 -1.62 -2.14
C ILE A 78 6.87 -2.60 -2.22
N ILE A 79 5.71 -2.24 -1.65
CA ILE A 79 4.49 -3.07 -1.69
C ILE A 79 4.03 -3.29 -3.15
N CYS A 80 4.26 -2.32 -4.04
CA CYS A 80 3.96 -2.46 -5.47
C CYS A 80 4.96 -3.38 -6.22
N GLY A 81 5.97 -3.95 -5.57
CA GLY A 81 6.97 -4.83 -6.21
C GLY A 81 8.27 -4.13 -6.62
N GLU A 82 8.35 -2.82 -6.49
CA GLU A 82 9.44 -2.00 -7.02
C GLU A 82 10.48 -1.68 -5.93
N TRP A 83 11.09 -2.71 -5.36
CA TRP A 83 11.98 -2.61 -4.19
C TRP A 83 13.48 -2.52 -4.52
N SER A 84 13.90 -2.94 -5.71
CA SER A 84 15.31 -3.06 -6.10
C SER A 84 16.05 -1.70 -6.13
N GLY A 85 15.44 -0.67 -6.72
CA GLY A 85 15.98 0.68 -6.76
C GLY A 85 16.18 1.28 -5.37
N PRO A 86 15.11 1.38 -4.55
CA PRO A 86 15.20 1.86 -3.17
C PRO A 86 16.21 1.12 -2.29
N VAL A 87 16.33 -0.21 -2.42
CA VAL A 87 17.36 -1.00 -1.73
C VAL A 87 18.76 -0.55 -2.11
N ASN A 88 19.04 -0.43 -3.41
CA ASN A 88 20.35 -0.06 -3.89
C ASN A 88 20.78 1.33 -3.37
N ASP A 89 19.85 2.29 -3.38
CA ASP A 89 20.10 3.63 -2.88
C ASP A 89 20.31 3.64 -1.36
N ALA A 90 19.57 2.81 -0.61
CA ALA A 90 19.75 2.66 0.83
C ALA A 90 21.06 1.98 1.23
N ILE A 91 21.49 0.97 0.47
CA ILE A 91 22.80 0.31 0.65
C ILE A 91 23.91 1.33 0.39
N LYS A 92 23.83 2.15 -0.66
CA LYS A 92 24.80 3.23 -0.90
C LYS A 92 24.79 4.27 0.22
N ALA A 93 23.62 4.61 0.74
CA ALA A 93 23.48 5.60 1.81
C ALA A 93 24.08 5.17 3.15
N THR A 94 23.94 3.88 3.51
CA THR A 94 24.29 3.39 4.86
C THR A 94 25.42 2.37 4.90
N GLY A 95 25.76 1.73 3.78
CA GLY A 95 26.78 0.68 3.69
C GLY A 95 26.45 -0.58 4.51
N SER A 96 25.21 -0.73 4.98
CA SER A 96 24.85 -1.71 6.01
C SER A 96 23.93 -2.81 5.49
N TYR A 97 24.22 -4.06 5.90
CA TYR A 97 23.35 -5.22 5.71
C TYR A 97 21.96 -5.04 6.35
N VAL A 98 21.82 -4.13 7.32
CA VAL A 98 20.54 -3.74 7.93
C VAL A 98 19.55 -3.23 6.88
N SER A 99 20.03 -2.59 5.80
CA SER A 99 19.18 -2.17 4.68
C SER A 99 18.48 -3.37 4.04
N ILE A 100 19.23 -4.42 3.69
CA ILE A 100 18.66 -5.59 3.00
C ILE A 100 17.58 -6.24 3.85
N VAL A 101 17.84 -6.42 5.15
CA VAL A 101 16.88 -7.03 6.09
C VAL A 101 15.61 -6.17 6.21
N PHE A 102 15.74 -4.86 6.35
CA PHE A 102 14.61 -3.95 6.42
C PHE A 102 13.72 -4.05 5.17
N PHE A 103 14.31 -3.94 3.97
CA PHE A 103 13.55 -3.96 2.73
C PHE A 103 12.95 -5.33 2.40
N LEU A 104 13.67 -6.41 2.70
CA LEU A 104 13.16 -7.76 2.50
C LEU A 104 11.98 -8.05 3.44
N SER A 105 12.08 -7.66 4.71
CA SER A 105 10.99 -7.78 5.67
C SER A 105 9.79 -6.92 5.27
N ALA A 106 10.02 -5.69 4.79
CA ALA A 106 8.98 -4.81 4.29
C ALA A 106 8.29 -5.41 3.06
N TYR A 107 9.04 -5.97 2.12
CA TYR A 107 8.49 -6.61 0.93
C TYR A 107 7.63 -7.83 1.26
N ILE A 108 8.16 -8.77 2.07
CA ILE A 108 7.44 -10.00 2.41
C ILE A 108 6.18 -9.68 3.22
N ILE A 109 6.30 -8.90 4.30
CA ILE A 109 5.16 -8.59 5.18
C ILE A 109 4.13 -7.73 4.45
N GLY A 110 4.59 -6.74 3.67
CA GLY A 110 3.71 -5.88 2.88
C GLY A 110 2.90 -6.66 1.84
N ASN A 111 3.54 -7.56 1.11
CA ASN A 111 2.84 -8.41 0.14
C ASN A 111 1.87 -9.38 0.81
N LEU A 112 2.21 -9.95 1.96
CA LEU A 112 1.28 -10.78 2.73
C LEU A 112 0.04 -9.99 3.17
N LEU A 113 0.21 -8.73 3.61
CA LEU A 113 -0.91 -7.86 3.96
C LEU A 113 -1.80 -7.53 2.76
N VAL A 114 -1.21 -7.21 1.61
CA VAL A 114 -1.99 -6.94 0.38
C VAL A 114 -2.70 -8.21 -0.10
N LEU A 115 -2.05 -9.37 -0.04
CA LEU A 115 -2.67 -10.64 -0.38
C LEU A 115 -3.85 -10.93 0.55
N ASN A 116 -3.69 -10.71 1.85
CA ASN A 116 -4.77 -10.91 2.82
C ASN A 116 -5.95 -9.95 2.58
N LEU A 117 -5.68 -8.71 2.17
CA LEU A 117 -6.72 -7.76 1.75
C LEU A 117 -7.46 -8.26 0.50
N PHE A 118 -6.73 -8.76 -0.50
CA PHE A 118 -7.33 -9.31 -1.71
C PHE A 118 -8.19 -10.55 -1.41
N LEU A 119 -7.70 -11.46 -0.58
CA LEU A 119 -8.44 -12.64 -0.14
C LEU A 119 -9.72 -12.26 0.61
N ALA A 120 -9.64 -11.30 1.53
CA ALA A 120 -10.82 -10.82 2.26
C ALA A 120 -11.86 -10.19 1.32
N MET A 121 -11.43 -9.41 0.33
CA MET A 121 -12.32 -8.85 -0.68
C MET A 121 -12.96 -9.96 -1.54
N LEU A 122 -12.18 -10.96 -1.97
CA LEU A 122 -12.68 -12.08 -2.75
C LEU A 122 -13.72 -12.89 -1.97
N LEU A 123 -13.41 -13.26 -0.73
CA LEU A 123 -14.34 -14.01 0.14
C LEU A 123 -15.64 -13.23 0.37
N SER A 124 -15.54 -11.93 0.66
CA SER A 124 -16.72 -11.08 0.80
C SER A 124 -17.53 -10.99 -0.50
N SER A 125 -16.87 -10.99 -1.65
CA SER A 125 -17.57 -11.00 -2.95
C SER A 125 -18.30 -12.32 -3.21
N LEU A 126 -17.72 -13.46 -2.80
CA LEU A 126 -18.35 -14.78 -2.95
C LEU A 126 -19.55 -14.94 -2.00
N GLU A 127 -19.41 -14.50 -0.75
CA GLU A 127 -20.50 -14.52 0.25
C GLU A 127 -21.71 -13.71 -0.23
N ASN A 128 -21.47 -12.50 -0.76
CA ASN A 128 -22.54 -11.66 -1.29
C ASN A 128 -23.24 -12.30 -2.51
N ALA A 129 -22.51 -13.02 -3.37
CA ALA A 129 -23.09 -13.70 -4.51
C ALA A 129 -24.00 -14.88 -4.09
N SER A 130 -23.59 -15.65 -3.08
CA SER A 130 -24.44 -16.73 -2.53
C SER A 130 -25.74 -16.21 -1.92
N ILE A 131 -25.68 -15.07 -1.20
CA ILE A 131 -26.87 -14.46 -0.59
C ILE A 131 -27.87 -13.96 -1.65
N GLU A 132 -27.37 -13.42 -2.79
CA GLU A 132 -28.24 -12.99 -3.89
C GLU A 132 -28.94 -14.18 -4.57
N GLU A 133 -28.28 -15.31 -4.79
CA GLU A 133 -28.89 -16.52 -5.36
C GLU A 133 -30.00 -17.11 -4.47
N ASP A 134 -29.78 -17.17 -3.16
CA ASP A 134 -30.78 -17.67 -2.19
C ASP A 134 -32.02 -16.75 -2.11
N SER A 135 -31.85 -15.45 -2.34
CA SER A 135 -32.95 -14.47 -2.34
C SER A 135 -33.80 -14.48 -3.61
N ILE A 136 -33.30 -15.03 -4.71
CA ILE A 136 -34.03 -15.16 -5.98
C ILE A 136 -34.84 -16.47 -6.02
N ASN A 137 -34.38 -17.50 -5.30
CA ASN A 137 -34.98 -18.83 -5.27
C ASN A 137 -36.03 -19.04 -4.16
N ASN A 138 -36.28 -18.04 -3.31
CA ASN A 138 -37.32 -17.99 -2.27
C ASN A 138 -38.34 -16.90 -2.58
#